data_AF-A0A955HLC0-F1
#
_entry.id   AF-A0A955HLC0-F1
#
_cell.length_a   1.000
_cell.length_b   1.000
_cell.length_c   1.000
_cell.angle_alpha   90.00
_cell.angle_beta   90.00
_cell.angle_gamma   90.00
#
_symmetry.space_group_name_H-M   'P 1'
#
loop_
_entity.id
_entity.type
_entity.pdbx_description
1 polymer ?
#
loop_
_entity_poly.entity_id
_entity_poly.type
_entity_poly.pdbx_seq_one_letter_code
_entity_poly.pdbx_strand_id
1 'polypeptide(L)' 'MKTNKSFTKRIKVTKNGKLVARKPGQNHFNSRQTGRQRLKRKRASVLENFMTPRAMRRFLPGHGGKKATPVAANESND' A
#
# COMPACT_ATOMS: atom_id res chain seq x y z
N MET A 1 -22.06 -3.15 8.24
CA MET A 1 -21.37 -3.73 7.06
C MET A 1 -20.25 -4.64 7.53
N LYS A 2 -20.18 -5.90 7.07
CA LYS A 2 -19.11 -6.84 7.45
C LYS A 2 -17.78 -6.47 6.77
N THR A 3 -16.67 -6.68 7.46
CA THR A 3 -15.33 -6.44 6.90
C THR A 3 -14.94 -7.57 5.96
N ASN A 4 -14.45 -7.22 4.76
CA ASN A 4 -13.92 -8.23 3.85
C ASN A 4 -12.52 -8.67 4.31
N LYS A 5 -12.47 -9.83 4.95
CA LYS A 5 -11.25 -10.35 5.59
C LYS A 5 -10.13 -10.65 4.59
N SER A 6 -10.44 -10.95 3.34
CA SER A 6 -9.40 -11.22 2.33
C SER A 6 -8.56 -9.98 2.06
N PHE A 7 -9.19 -8.81 2.01
CA PHE A 7 -8.51 -7.53 1.82
C PHE A 7 -7.80 -7.07 3.10
N THR A 8 -8.48 -7.11 4.25
CA THR A 8 -7.87 -6.66 5.52
C THR A 8 -6.63 -7.46 5.91
N LYS A 9 -6.57 -8.76 5.59
CA LYS A 9 -5.39 -9.60 5.85
C LYS A 9 -4.18 -9.27 4.95
N ARG A 10 -4.41 -8.66 3.79
CA ARG A 10 -3.39 -8.49 2.74
C ARG A 10 -2.97 -7.04 2.52
N ILE A 11 -3.85 -6.09 2.84
CA ILE A 11 -3.69 -4.68 2.52
C ILE A 11 -3.85 -3.87 3.80
N LYS A 12 -2.83 -3.06 4.13
CA LYS A 12 -2.89 -2.09 5.22
C LYS A 12 -3.20 -0.70 4.67
N VAL A 13 -4.12 0.00 5.32
CA VAL A 13 -4.36 1.42 5.08
C VAL A 13 -3.50 2.21 6.07
N THR A 14 -2.67 3.11 5.56
CA THR A 14 -1.87 4.02 6.40
C THR A 14 -2.71 5.19 6.90
N LYS A 15 -2.21 5.92 7.91
CA LYS A 15 -2.87 7.13 8.44
C LYS A 15 -3.20 8.15 7.33
N ASN A 16 -2.37 8.22 6.30
CA ASN A 16 -2.50 9.14 5.17
C ASN A 16 -3.42 8.61 4.05
N GLY A 17 -4.11 7.49 4.29
CA GLY A 17 -5.02 6.87 3.31
C GLY A 17 -4.33 6.08 2.20
N LYS A 18 -3.00 5.95 2.22
CA LYS A 18 -2.25 5.14 1.23
C LYS A 18 -2.38 3.66 1.53
N LEU A 19 -2.51 2.86 0.47
CA LEU A 19 -2.58 1.39 0.52
C LEU A 19 -1.19 0.78 0.47
N VAL A 20 -0.86 -0.10 1.41
CA VAL A 20 0.43 -0.80 1.47
C VAL A 20 0.21 -2.31 1.44
N ALA A 21 0.94 -2.99 0.56
CA ALA A 21 0.91 -4.44 0.41
C ALA A 21 2.30 -5.02 0.11
N ARG A 22 2.45 -6.33 0.35
CA ARG A 22 3.65 -7.10 0.01
C ARG A 22 3.72 -7.35 -1.51
N LYS A 23 4.93 -7.36 -2.07
CA LYS A 23 5.13 -7.75 -3.49
C LYS A 23 4.87 -9.26 -3.66
N PRO A 24 4.18 -9.68 -4.73
CA PRO A 24 4.00 -11.09 -5.04
C PRO A 24 5.30 -11.74 -5.57
N GLY A 25 5.32 -13.07 -5.66
CA GLY A 25 6.41 -13.82 -6.30
C GLY A 25 7.65 -14.04 -5.43
N GLN A 26 7.46 -14.23 -4.12
CA GLN A 26 8.49 -14.66 -3.17
C GLN A 26 8.08 -16.03 -2.60
N ASN A 27 9.05 -16.95 -2.37
CA ASN A 27 9.03 -18.13 -1.47
C ASN A 27 9.77 -19.35 -2.06
N HIS A 28 9.43 -19.80 -3.27
CA HIS A 28 9.89 -21.11 -3.80
C HIS A 28 11.11 -21.03 -4.75
N PHE A 29 11.20 -20.03 -5.64
CA PHE A 29 12.27 -19.95 -6.65
C PHE A 29 13.25 -18.79 -6.42
N ASN A 30 13.60 -18.53 -5.15
CA ASN A 30 14.44 -17.40 -4.78
C ASN A 30 15.92 -17.60 -5.17
N SER A 31 16.39 -18.85 -5.28
CA SER A 31 17.77 -19.19 -5.68
C SER A 31 18.11 -18.77 -7.12
N ARG A 32 17.09 -18.69 -7.99
CA ARG A 32 17.22 -18.26 -9.38
C ARG A 32 17.14 -16.74 -9.57
N GLN A 33 16.90 -15.99 -8.48
CA GLN A 33 16.77 -14.54 -8.51
C GLN A 33 18.07 -13.88 -8.04
N THR A 34 18.43 -12.76 -8.67
CA THR A 34 19.59 -11.99 -8.23
C THR A 34 19.31 -11.32 -6.88
N GLY A 35 20.36 -11.08 -6.09
CA GLY A 35 20.24 -10.43 -4.78
C GLY A 35 19.51 -9.08 -4.84
N ARG A 36 19.78 -8.27 -5.88
CA ARG A 36 19.11 -6.99 -6.13
C ARG A 36 17.60 -7.14 -6.32
N GLN A 37 17.16 -8.15 -7.08
CA GLN A 37 15.74 -8.44 -7.29
C GLN A 37 15.03 -8.84 -5.99
N ARG A 38 15.69 -9.66 -5.17
CA ARG A 38 15.18 -10.08 -3.86
C ARG A 38 15.05 -8.89 -2.90
N LEU A 39 16.08 -8.05 -2.81
CA LEU A 39 16.07 -6.84 -1.96
C LEU A 39 14.98 -5.86 -2.37
N LYS A 40 14.77 -5.64 -3.68
CA LYS A 40 13.69 -4.78 -4.19
C LYS A 40 12.30 -5.24 -3.74
N ARG A 41 12.08 -6.55 -3.59
CA ARG A 41 10.79 -7.14 -3.21
C ARG A 41 10.61 -7.32 -1.70
N LYS A 42 11.67 -7.17 -0.90
CA LYS A 42 11.64 -7.31 0.57
C LYS A 42 10.82 -6.20 1.23
N ARG A 43 10.83 -4.99 0.66
CA ARG A 43 10.07 -3.84 1.19
C ARG A 43 8.61 -3.90 0.73
N ALA A 44 7.70 -3.58 1.65
CA ALA A 44 6.30 -3.38 1.29
C ALA A 44 6.18 -2.17 0.37
N SER A 45 5.29 -2.25 -0.61
CA SER A 45 5.11 -1.17 -1.58
C SER A 45 3.78 -0.47 -1.39
N VAL A 46 3.79 0.83 -1.62
CA VAL A 46 2.57 1.61 -1.82
C VAL A 46 1.92 1.16 -3.12
N LEU A 47 0.64 0.87 -3.06
CA LEU A 47 -0.20 0.56 -4.22
C LEU A 47 -0.77 1.88 -4.75
N GLU A 48 0.00 2.55 -5.59
CA GLU A 48 -0.46 3.76 -6.28
C GLU A 48 -1.61 3.39 -7.23
N ASN A 49 -2.67 4.22 -7.23
CA ASN A 49 -3.84 4.13 -8.12
C ASN A 49 -4.60 2.78 -8.14
N PHE A 50 -4.37 1.89 -7.16
CA PHE A 50 -4.93 0.54 -7.16
C PHE A 50 -6.45 0.48 -6.92
N MET A 51 -7.02 1.44 -6.18
CA MET A 51 -8.46 1.52 -5.94
C MET A 51 -8.95 2.95 -6.00
N THR A 52 -10.16 3.12 -6.54
CA THR A 52 -10.88 4.38 -6.42
C THR A 52 -11.36 4.57 -4.96
N PRO A 53 -11.55 5.82 -4.50
CA PRO A 53 -12.10 6.09 -3.16
C PRO A 53 -13.48 5.47 -2.91
N ARG A 54 -14.25 5.20 -3.98
CA ARG A 54 -15.54 4.50 -3.92
C ARG A 54 -15.35 3.01 -3.64
N ALA A 55 -14.41 2.36 -4.33
CA ALA A 55 -14.07 0.96 -4.09
C ALA A 55 -13.50 0.75 -2.67
N MET A 56 -12.63 1.66 -2.21
CA MET A 56 -12.05 1.60 -0.86
C MET A 56 -13.12 1.63 0.23
N ARG A 57 -14.12 2.53 0.12
CA ARG A 57 -15.26 2.59 1.07
C ARG A 57 -16.10 1.31 1.09
N ARG A 58 -16.24 0.63 -0.06
CA ARG A 58 -17.03 -0.61 -0.19
C ARG A 58 -16.31 -1.83 0.39
N PHE A 59 -15.01 -1.97 0.11
CA PHE A 59 -14.25 -3.19 0.43
C PHE A 59 -13.47 -3.12 1.74
N LEU A 60 -13.15 -1.91 2.21
CA LEU A 60 -12.44 -1.66 3.47
C LEU A 60 -13.27 -0.75 4.39
N PRO A 61 -14.44 -1.20 4.87
CA PRO A 61 -15.26 -0.41 5.80
C PRO A 61 -14.49 -0.12 7.09
N GLY A 62 -14.65 1.10 7.63
CA GLY A 62 -13.95 1.58 8.83
C GLY A 62 -12.51 2.09 8.61
N HIS A 63 -11.96 1.95 7.40
CA HIS A 63 -10.61 2.41 7.06
C HIS A 63 -10.63 3.64 6.14
N GLY A 64 -11.71 4.43 6.21
CA GLY A 64 -11.97 5.59 5.35
C GLY A 64 -10.89 6.65 5.49
N GLY A 65 -10.11 6.81 4.40
CA GLY A 65 -8.93 7.68 4.36
C GLY A 65 -9.25 9.12 4.71
N LYS A 66 -8.60 9.63 5.76
CA LYS A 66 -8.30 11.06 5.84
C LYS A 66 -7.36 11.35 4.65
N LYS A 67 -7.78 12.22 3.73
CA LYS A 67 -6.85 12.71 2.70
C LYS A 67 -5.68 13.35 3.44
N ALA A 68 -4.45 13.03 3.03
CA ALA A 68 -3.30 13.80 3.46
C ALA A 68 -3.61 15.27 3.15
N THR A 69 -3.59 16.12 4.17
CA THR A 69 -3.37 17.54 3.93
C THR A 69 -2.06 17.65 3.15
N PRO A 70 -1.99 18.43 2.06
CA PRO A 70 -0.71 18.71 1.46
C PRO A 70 0.11 19.41 2.53
N VAL A 71 1.14 18.74 3.06
CA VAL A 71 2.19 19.45 3.78
C VAL A 71 2.78 20.35 2.72
N ALA A 72 2.58 21.65 2.87
CA ALA A 72 3.07 22.67 1.96
C ALA A 72 4.52 22.33 1.60
N ALA A 73 4.82 22.35 0.30
CA ALA A 73 6.20 22.42 -0.11
C ALA A 73 6.76 23.69 0.52
N ASN A 74 7.70 23.53 1.45
CA ASN A 74 8.45 24.65 1.98
C ASN A 74 9.34 25.11 0.82
N GLU A 75 8.84 26.06 0.04
CA GLU A 75 9.66 26.95 -0.75
C GLU A 75 10.49 27.78 0.24
N SER A 76 11.70 27.32 0.54
CA SER A 76 12.76 28.18 1.02
C SER A 76 13.85 28.17 -0.03
N ASN A 77 13.80 29.18 -0.89
CA ASN A 77 14.97 29.70 -1.58
C ASN A 77 16.00 30.10 -0.50
N ASP A 78 17.13 29.41 -0.49
CA ASP A 78 18.50 29.92 -0.31
C ASP A 78 19.50 28.79 -0.61
#